data_AF-A0A2S9YP74-F1
#
_entry.id   AF-A0A2S9YP74-F1
#
_cell.length_a   1.000
_cell.length_b   1.000
_cell.length_c   1.000
_cell.angle_alpha   90.00
_cell.angle_beta   90.00
_cell.angle_gamma   90.00
#
_symmetry.space_group_name_H-M   'P 1'
#
loop_
_entity.id
_entity.type
_entity.pdbx_description
1 polymer ?
#
loop_
_entity_poly.entity_id
_entity_poly.type
_entity_poly.pdbx_seq_one_letter_code
_entity_poly.pdbx_strand_id
1 'polypeptide(L)'
;MPTITLETLTCIRDGDLWGRAEPYMWNFYFGLGSPPIEDPAVAPGDNLKVATSDPLLYTPASGRHGNLGVTKVGRGQTINIPPPIGKMTIPLKDPKIGSTGGGPTSNWASIGVISMLLEQDWCSNSGVMAGYVAMRMLIESQLKHMINNKMDQPVGRPAFQPLDVQNALSPLMRSGKFPGQVMASVMGAQSLLQNIASFLRPDDVIGMQVFMWDMRQLTPPPAEIEFFGSYSQRGHWEVRGRVSNP
;
A
#
# COMPACT_ATOMS: atom_id res chain seq x y z
N MET A 1 -3.53 -19.42 1.38
CA MET A 1 -4.00 -18.00 1.29
C MET A 1 -2.80 -17.13 1.05
N PRO A 2 -2.88 -16.18 0.11
CA PRO A 2 -1.71 -15.41 -0.26
C PRO A 2 -1.27 -14.49 0.89
N THR A 3 0.03 -14.41 1.12
CA THR A 3 0.67 -13.67 2.20
C THR A 3 1.75 -12.78 1.62
N ILE A 4 1.72 -11.50 1.96
CA ILE A 4 2.75 -10.52 1.60
C ILE A 4 3.63 -10.31 2.82
N THR A 5 4.95 -10.42 2.65
CA THR A 5 5.95 -10.17 3.69
C THR A 5 6.99 -9.18 3.17
N LEU A 6 7.05 -7.99 3.77
CA LEU A 6 8.17 -7.07 3.69
C LEU A 6 9.19 -7.54 4.75
N GLU A 7 10.41 -7.83 4.33
CA GLU A 7 11.39 -8.55 5.15
C GLU A 7 12.48 -7.63 5.66
N THR A 8 13.10 -6.86 4.76
CA THR A 8 14.24 -6.02 5.11
C THR A 8 14.14 -4.64 4.48
N LEU A 9 14.73 -3.67 5.18
CA LEU A 9 14.93 -2.31 4.72
C LEU A 9 16.42 -1.96 4.85
N THR A 10 17.03 -1.53 3.75
CA THR A 10 18.45 -1.14 3.71
C THR A 10 18.57 0.35 3.42
N CYS A 11 19.34 1.07 4.23
CA CYS A 11 19.72 2.45 3.96
C CYS A 11 20.97 2.48 3.06
N ILE A 12 20.82 2.72 1.77
CA ILE A 12 21.95 2.82 0.82
C ILE A 12 22.65 4.18 0.94
N ARG A 13 21.87 5.24 1.16
CA ARG A 13 22.33 6.60 1.43
C ARG A 13 21.29 7.29 2.30
N ASP A 14 21.69 7.75 3.48
CA ASP A 14 20.86 8.60 4.33
C ASP A 14 20.59 9.95 3.62
N GLY A 15 19.37 10.45 3.75
CA GLY A 15 18.94 11.71 3.15
C GLY A 15 19.34 12.95 3.96
N ASP A 16 19.82 12.74 5.18
CA ASP A 16 20.11 13.81 6.14
C ASP A 16 21.52 14.37 6.00
N LEU A 17 21.60 15.70 6.09
CA LEU A 17 22.87 16.43 6.12
C LEU A 17 23.59 16.28 7.48
N TRP A 18 22.84 15.97 8.55
CA TRP A 18 23.37 15.84 9.91
C TRP A 18 22.62 14.75 10.68
N GLY A 19 23.35 13.78 11.22
CA GLY A 19 22.76 12.69 12.02
C GLY A 19 22.60 11.38 11.25
N ARG A 20 21.76 10.49 11.78
CA ARG A 20 21.32 9.24 11.13
C ARG A 20 19.80 9.31 11.04
N ALA A 21 19.25 8.71 9.99
CA ALA A 21 17.82 8.66 9.77
C ALA A 21 17.11 7.87 10.88
N GLU A 22 15.91 8.29 11.24
CA GLU A 22 15.00 7.72 12.21
C GLU A 22 13.76 7.16 11.46
N PRO A 23 13.90 6.08 10.67
CA PRO A 23 12.85 5.66 9.76
C PRO A 23 11.67 5.00 10.49
N TYR A 24 10.49 5.17 9.92
CA TYR A 24 9.29 4.39 10.24
C TYR A 24 8.46 4.13 8.97
N MET A 25 7.55 3.17 8.99
CA MET A 25 6.80 2.77 7.80
C MET A 25 5.29 2.81 7.97
N TRP A 26 4.58 3.24 6.93
CA TRP A 26 3.13 3.02 6.80
C TRP A 26 2.87 2.06 5.65
N ASN A 27 2.39 0.86 5.98
CA ASN A 27 2.08 -0.19 5.00
C ASN A 27 0.57 -0.40 4.94
N PHE A 28 0.00 -0.29 3.75
CA PHE A 28 -1.42 -0.50 3.50
C PHE A 28 -1.57 -1.68 2.56
N TYR A 29 -1.94 -2.83 3.10
CA TYR A 29 -2.15 -4.04 2.32
C TYR A 29 -3.55 -4.02 1.74
N PHE A 30 -3.70 -4.52 0.52
CA PHE A 30 -4.99 -4.52 -0.13
C PHE A 30 -5.27 -5.80 -0.91
N GLY A 31 -6.56 -6.12 -1.01
CA GLY A 31 -7.10 -7.08 -1.96
C GLY A 31 -8.12 -6.40 -2.86
N LEU A 32 -8.01 -6.62 -4.16
CA LEU A 32 -8.98 -6.21 -5.18
C LEU A 32 -9.67 -7.47 -5.70
N GLY A 33 -10.99 -7.51 -5.58
CA GLY A 33 -11.78 -8.58 -6.17
C GLY A 33 -11.66 -8.63 -7.69
N SER A 34 -12.03 -9.77 -8.26
CA SER A 34 -12.17 -9.91 -9.71
C SER A 34 -13.28 -9.00 -10.22
N PRO A 35 -13.07 -8.17 -11.26
CA PRO A 35 -14.19 -7.48 -11.90
C PRO A 35 -15.18 -8.52 -12.49
N PRO A 36 -16.50 -8.30 -12.42
CA PRO A 36 -17.48 -9.16 -13.05
C PRO A 36 -17.23 -9.24 -14.57
N ILE A 37 -17.36 -10.45 -15.13
CA ILE A 37 -17.22 -10.73 -16.55
C ILE A 37 -18.60 -10.61 -17.20
N GLU A 38 -18.81 -9.63 -18.07
CA GLU A 38 -19.96 -9.69 -18.98
C GLU A 38 -19.70 -10.79 -20.02
N ASP A 39 -20.25 -11.97 -19.80
CA ASP A 39 -20.31 -13.03 -20.81
C ASP A 39 -21.43 -12.68 -21.80
N PRO A 40 -21.12 -12.37 -23.06
CA PRO A 40 -22.12 -12.02 -24.06
C PRO A 40 -23.09 -13.18 -24.39
N ALA A 41 -22.79 -14.41 -23.96
CA ALA A 41 -23.70 -15.56 -24.05
C ALA A 41 -24.68 -15.66 -22.86
N VAL A 42 -24.49 -14.86 -21.80
CA VAL A 42 -25.38 -14.81 -20.63
C VAL A 42 -26.40 -13.69 -20.82
N ALA A 43 -27.68 -14.01 -20.65
CA ALA A 43 -28.76 -13.06 -20.88
C ALA A 43 -28.63 -11.83 -19.95
N PRO A 44 -28.94 -10.60 -20.42
CA PRO A 44 -28.78 -9.33 -19.65
C PRO A 44 -29.55 -9.18 -18.32
N GLY A 45 -30.13 -10.25 -17.76
CA GLY A 45 -30.86 -10.26 -16.49
C GLY A 45 -30.40 -11.33 -15.49
N ASP A 46 -29.50 -12.24 -15.90
CA ASP A 46 -28.89 -13.22 -14.98
C ASP A 46 -27.68 -12.57 -14.31
N ASN A 47 -28.01 -11.74 -13.31
CA ASN A 47 -27.13 -10.83 -12.60
C ASN A 47 -25.74 -11.42 -12.31
N LEU A 48 -24.76 -10.92 -13.06
CA LEU A 48 -23.37 -10.82 -12.66
C LEU A 48 -23.30 -10.25 -11.25
N LYS A 49 -23.13 -11.14 -10.27
CA LYS A 49 -22.90 -10.75 -8.89
C LYS A 49 -21.62 -9.94 -8.87
N VAL A 50 -21.76 -8.66 -8.55
CA VAL A 50 -20.65 -7.72 -8.30
C VAL A 50 -19.71 -8.37 -7.30
N ALA A 51 -18.59 -8.88 -7.79
CA ALA A 51 -17.49 -9.32 -6.94
C ALA A 51 -16.84 -8.07 -6.35
N THR A 52 -17.43 -7.62 -5.24
CA THR A 52 -16.95 -6.62 -4.27
C THR A 52 -16.50 -5.28 -4.87
N SER A 53 -17.35 -4.25 -4.76
CA SER A 53 -17.05 -2.87 -5.16
C SER A 53 -16.03 -2.16 -4.26
N ASP A 54 -15.77 -2.69 -3.06
CA ASP A 54 -14.86 -2.06 -2.08
C ASP A 54 -13.50 -2.78 -2.02
N PRO A 55 -12.37 -2.03 -2.01
CA PRO A 55 -11.07 -2.60 -1.76
C PRO A 55 -11.00 -3.15 -0.33
N LEU A 56 -10.46 -4.36 -0.16
CA LEU A 56 -10.15 -4.87 1.17
C LEU A 56 -8.86 -4.22 1.65
N LEU A 57 -8.95 -3.10 2.37
CA LEU A 57 -7.78 -2.39 2.90
C LEU A 57 -7.45 -2.88 4.32
N TYR A 58 -6.24 -3.38 4.50
CA TYR A 58 -5.71 -3.84 5.77
C TYR A 58 -4.51 -3.02 6.19
N THR A 59 -4.51 -2.64 7.46
CA THR A 59 -3.48 -1.79 8.04
C THR A 59 -2.88 -2.48 9.26
N PRO A 60 -1.54 -2.53 9.39
CA PRO A 60 -0.86 -2.85 10.63
C PRO A 60 -1.43 -2.13 11.84
N ALA A 61 -1.25 -2.74 13.02
CA ALA A 61 -1.79 -2.26 14.29
C ALA A 61 -1.28 -0.87 14.71
N SER A 62 -0.19 -0.37 14.12
CA SER A 62 0.34 0.97 14.46
C SER A 62 1.11 1.61 13.31
N GLY A 63 0.73 2.84 12.96
CA GLY A 63 1.52 3.76 12.13
C GLY A 63 2.40 4.73 12.94
N ARG A 64 2.63 4.50 14.24
CA ARG A 64 3.44 5.41 15.07
C ARG A 64 4.93 5.36 14.72
N HIS A 65 5.66 6.35 15.20
CA HIS A 65 7.12 6.34 15.29
C HIS A 65 7.65 5.07 15.96
N GLY A 66 8.87 4.68 15.57
CA GLY A 66 9.57 3.53 16.11
C GLY A 66 8.95 2.16 15.76
N ASN A 67 8.00 2.09 14.81
CA ASN A 67 7.35 0.83 14.44
C ASN A 67 8.25 -0.17 13.70
N LEU A 68 9.48 0.25 13.35
CA LEU A 68 10.55 -0.61 12.86
C LEU A 68 11.42 -1.20 13.99
N GLY A 69 11.20 -0.83 15.25
CA GLY A 69 11.98 -1.31 16.40
C GLY A 69 13.41 -0.75 16.47
N VAL A 70 13.70 0.28 15.68
CA VAL A 70 14.98 1.00 15.65
C VAL A 70 14.73 2.49 15.80
N THR A 71 15.71 3.20 16.34
CA THR A 71 15.66 4.67 16.46
C THR A 71 16.58 5.36 15.48
N LYS A 72 17.63 4.69 14.97
CA LYS A 72 18.59 5.25 14.02
C LYS A 72 19.09 4.21 13.05
N VAL A 73 19.12 4.55 11.77
CA VAL A 73 19.68 3.74 10.69
C VAL A 73 20.58 4.64 9.84
N GLY A 74 21.84 4.26 9.71
CA GLY A 74 22.82 4.94 8.89
C GLY A 74 23.06 4.23 7.57
N ARG A 75 23.78 4.90 6.68
CA ARG A 75 24.28 4.34 5.42
C ARG A 75 24.92 2.95 5.59
N GLY A 76 24.53 2.03 4.70
CA GLY A 76 25.00 0.64 4.63
C GLY A 76 24.30 -0.31 5.60
N GLN A 77 23.45 0.17 6.50
CA GLN A 77 22.75 -0.68 7.47
C GLN A 77 21.47 -1.29 6.86
N THR A 78 21.24 -2.56 7.18
CA THR A 78 20.00 -3.28 6.90
C THR A 78 19.31 -3.61 8.22
N ILE A 79 18.00 -3.38 8.27
CA ILE A 79 17.15 -3.74 9.40
C ILE A 79 16.07 -4.72 8.94
N ASN A 80 15.59 -5.54 9.87
CA ASN A 80 14.42 -6.39 9.63
C ASN A 80 13.15 -5.56 9.82
N ILE A 81 12.17 -5.76 8.94
CA ILE A 81 10.83 -5.17 9.08
C ILE A 81 10.03 -6.09 10.01
N PRO A 82 9.54 -5.59 11.16
CA PRO A 82 8.82 -6.42 12.11
C PRO A 82 7.51 -6.99 11.52
N PRO A 83 7.15 -8.26 11.82
CA PRO A 83 5.93 -8.87 11.32
C PRO A 83 4.65 -8.04 11.51
N PRO A 84 4.44 -7.32 12.65
CA PRO A 84 3.23 -6.52 12.84
C PRO A 84 2.99 -5.45 11.78
N ILE A 85 4.04 -4.93 11.14
CA ILE A 85 3.95 -3.93 10.06
C ILE A 85 4.36 -4.47 8.70
N GLY A 86 5.12 -5.57 8.65
CA GLY A 86 5.69 -6.14 7.43
C GLY A 86 4.92 -7.33 6.86
N LYS A 87 4.04 -7.99 7.62
CA LYS A 87 3.40 -9.24 7.18
C LYS A 87 1.87 -9.16 7.22
N MET A 88 1.23 -9.54 6.11
CA MET A 88 -0.22 -9.65 6.02
C MET A 88 -0.65 -10.83 5.15
N THR A 89 -1.58 -11.65 5.67
CA THR A 89 -2.29 -12.67 4.88
C THR A 89 -3.61 -12.08 4.40
N ILE A 90 -3.84 -12.08 3.09
CA ILE A 90 -5.02 -11.46 2.48
C ILE A 90 -6.13 -12.51 2.33
N PRO A 91 -7.26 -12.40 3.06
CA PRO A 91 -8.35 -13.36 3.00
C PRO A 91 -9.24 -13.08 1.78
N LEU A 92 -8.75 -13.40 0.57
CA LEU A 92 -9.57 -13.34 -0.64
C LEU A 92 -10.70 -14.38 -0.56
N LYS A 93 -11.96 -13.93 -0.64
CA LYS A 93 -13.14 -14.81 -0.53
C LYS A 93 -13.28 -15.77 -1.71
N ASP A 94 -12.77 -15.44 -2.89
CA ASP A 94 -12.74 -16.34 -4.05
C ASP A 94 -11.65 -15.91 -5.06
N PRO A 95 -10.50 -16.60 -5.15
CA PRO A 95 -9.45 -16.26 -6.10
C PRO A 95 -9.74 -16.76 -7.53
N LYS A 96 -10.80 -17.56 -7.73
CA LYS A 96 -11.12 -18.18 -9.01
C LYS A 96 -12.60 -17.97 -9.33
N ILE A 97 -12.94 -16.89 -10.05
CA ILE A 97 -14.18 -16.91 -10.83
C ILE A 97 -13.95 -17.87 -11.98
N GLY A 98 -14.19 -19.16 -11.75
CA GLY A 98 -14.19 -20.17 -12.80
C GLY A 98 -15.40 -19.91 -13.70
N SER A 99 -15.18 -19.61 -14.98
CA SER A 99 -16.25 -19.76 -15.96
C SER A 99 -16.53 -21.26 -16.10
N THR A 100 -17.81 -21.63 -16.13
CA THR A 100 -18.29 -22.99 -16.42
C THR A 100 -18.10 -23.40 -17.89
N GLY A 101 -17.19 -22.75 -18.63
CA GLY A 101 -16.97 -22.97 -20.06
C GLY A 101 -15.62 -22.44 -20.53
N GLY A 102 -14.57 -23.22 -20.29
CA GLY A 102 -13.33 -23.27 -21.08
C GLY A 102 -12.76 -21.95 -21.64
N GLY A 103 -12.13 -21.14 -20.80
CA GLY A 103 -11.20 -20.09 -21.23
C GLY A 103 -10.66 -19.29 -20.04
N PRO A 104 -9.39 -18.83 -20.05
CA PRO A 104 -8.87 -17.96 -19.00
C PRO A 104 -9.60 -16.60 -19.08
N THR A 105 -10.63 -16.43 -18.27
CA THR A 105 -11.31 -15.14 -18.17
C THR A 105 -10.37 -14.14 -17.51
N SER A 106 -10.25 -12.96 -18.12
CA SER A 106 -9.25 -11.91 -17.87
C SER A 106 -9.30 -11.23 -16.49
N ASN A 107 -10.05 -11.77 -15.54
CA ASN A 107 -10.53 -11.05 -14.36
C ASN A 107 -10.13 -11.78 -13.09
N TRP A 108 -8.83 -11.84 -12.79
CA TRP A 108 -8.34 -12.44 -11.55
C TRP A 108 -8.27 -11.39 -10.44
N ALA A 109 -8.53 -11.83 -9.21
CA ALA A 109 -8.31 -11.01 -8.05
C ALA A 109 -6.84 -10.58 -7.99
N SER A 110 -6.59 -9.40 -7.43
CA SER A 110 -5.25 -8.88 -7.22
C SER A 110 -5.02 -8.61 -5.74
N ILE A 111 -3.78 -8.75 -5.30
CA ILE A 111 -3.35 -8.37 -3.95
C ILE A 111 -2.14 -7.46 -4.04
N GLY A 112 -1.95 -6.64 -3.03
CA GLY A 112 -0.77 -5.79 -3.00
C GLY A 112 -0.54 -5.11 -1.66
N VAL A 113 0.53 -4.31 -1.64
CA VAL A 113 0.88 -3.44 -0.53
C VAL A 113 1.34 -2.10 -1.06
N ILE A 114 0.79 -1.02 -0.49
CA ILE A 114 1.28 0.34 -0.62
C ILE A 114 2.20 0.56 0.57
N SER A 115 3.49 0.68 0.31
CA SER A 115 4.53 0.78 1.33
C SER A 115 5.10 2.18 1.32
N MET A 116 4.95 2.91 2.42
CA MET A 116 5.48 4.25 2.61
C MET A 116 6.61 4.23 3.62
N LEU A 117 7.75 4.82 3.26
CA LEU A 117 8.86 5.05 4.17
C LEU A 117 8.88 6.53 4.55
N LEU A 118 8.98 6.80 5.84
CA LEU A 118 8.92 8.13 6.42
C LEU A 118 10.10 8.35 7.37
N GLU A 119 10.52 9.60 7.47
CA GLU A 119 11.51 10.08 8.43
C GLU A 119 10.80 10.72 9.62
N GLN A 120 11.20 10.33 10.83
CA GLN A 120 10.68 10.91 12.07
C GLN A 120 11.34 12.26 12.35
N ASP A 121 10.52 13.28 12.58
CA ASP A 121 10.94 14.62 13.01
C ASP A 121 10.11 15.06 14.24
N TRP A 122 9.57 16.29 14.24
CA TRP A 122 8.94 16.91 15.40
C TRP A 122 7.43 16.73 15.43
N CYS A 123 6.87 15.79 14.65
CA CYS A 123 5.49 15.37 14.85
C CYS A 123 5.37 14.52 16.12
N SER A 124 4.27 14.66 16.86
CA SER A 124 3.97 13.82 18.01
C SER A 124 3.42 12.46 17.56
N ASN A 125 3.55 11.45 18.42
CA ASN A 125 2.92 10.14 18.18
C ASN A 125 1.40 10.21 17.94
N SER A 126 0.69 11.17 18.55
CA SER A 126 -0.75 11.37 18.30
C SER A 126 -1.00 11.99 16.93
N GLY A 127 -0.19 12.98 16.55
CA GLY A 127 -0.23 13.60 15.23
C GLY A 127 0.02 12.60 14.11
N VAL A 128 1.11 11.83 14.20
CA VAL A 128 1.48 10.78 13.23
C VAL A 128 0.38 9.73 13.10
N MET A 129 -0.22 9.29 14.22
CA MET A 129 -1.33 8.34 14.18
C MET A 129 -2.57 8.93 13.50
N ALA A 130 -2.91 10.20 13.75
CA ALA A 130 -4.01 10.87 13.06
C ALA A 130 -3.74 11.00 11.55
N GLY A 131 -2.50 11.34 11.18
CA GLY A 131 -2.03 11.33 9.79
C GLY A 131 -2.16 9.96 9.13
N TYR A 132 -1.76 8.90 9.82
CA TYR A 132 -1.89 7.52 9.35
C TYR A 132 -3.35 7.15 9.04
N VAL A 133 -4.28 7.49 9.93
CA VAL A 133 -5.71 7.26 9.73
C VAL A 133 -6.24 8.06 8.54
N ALA A 134 -5.86 9.34 8.41
CA ALA A 134 -6.26 10.17 7.28
C ALA A 134 -5.70 9.65 5.95
N MET A 135 -4.44 9.21 5.94
CA MET A 135 -3.81 8.61 4.76
C MET A 135 -4.52 7.31 4.36
N ARG A 136 -4.88 6.45 5.33
CA ARG A 136 -5.68 5.25 5.08
C ARG A 136 -6.99 5.60 4.36
N MET A 137 -7.72 6.59 4.85
CA MET A 137 -9.00 7.01 4.27
C MET A 137 -8.83 7.58 2.86
N LEU A 138 -7.75 8.32 2.61
CA LEU A 138 -7.43 8.82 1.27
C LEU A 138 -7.10 7.69 0.31
N ILE A 139 -6.24 6.75 0.70
CA ILE A 139 -5.90 5.57 -0.10
C ILE A 139 -7.15 4.77 -0.42
N GLU A 140 -7.99 4.51 0.58
CA GLU A 140 -9.26 3.79 0.40
C GLU A 140 -10.16 4.50 -0.62
N SER A 141 -10.29 5.83 -0.51
CA SER A 141 -11.08 6.65 -1.44
C SER A 141 -10.52 6.60 -2.86
N GLN A 142 -9.21 6.71 -3.04
CA GLN A 142 -8.56 6.64 -4.36
C GLN A 142 -8.71 5.25 -4.99
N LEU A 143 -8.54 4.18 -4.21
CA LEU A 143 -8.75 2.81 -4.67
C LEU A 143 -10.22 2.58 -5.07
N LYS A 144 -11.19 3.05 -4.29
CA LYS A 144 -12.62 2.99 -4.64
C LYS A 144 -12.92 3.73 -5.93
N HIS A 145 -12.39 4.95 -6.08
CA HIS A 145 -12.58 5.72 -7.31
C HIS A 145 -11.97 5.04 -8.53
N MET A 146 -10.76 4.48 -8.40
CA MET A 146 -10.11 3.68 -9.44
C MET A 146 -10.95 2.46 -9.83
N ILE A 147 -11.46 1.70 -8.84
CA ILE A 147 -12.33 0.55 -9.08
C ILE A 147 -13.57 0.99 -9.85
N ASN A 148 -14.29 2.01 -9.38
CA ASN A 148 -15.52 2.49 -10.02
C ASN A 148 -15.27 2.94 -11.47
N ASN A 149 -14.24 3.75 -11.71
CA ASN A 149 -13.92 4.22 -13.06
C ASN A 149 -13.58 3.08 -14.03
N LYS A 150 -12.93 2.02 -13.53
CA LYS A 150 -12.59 0.84 -14.33
C LYS A 150 -13.79 -0.08 -14.56
N MET A 151 -14.74 -0.08 -13.62
CA MET A 151 -15.98 -0.85 -13.68
C MET A 151 -17.05 -0.21 -14.59
N ASP A 152 -17.06 1.12 -14.69
CA ASP A 152 -17.97 1.86 -15.57
C ASP A 152 -17.65 1.69 -17.07
N GLN A 153 -16.58 0.97 -17.41
CA GLN A 153 -16.28 0.64 -18.80
C GLN A 153 -17.20 -0.51 -19.31
N PRO A 154 -17.96 -0.28 -20.40
CA PRO A 154 -19.04 -1.17 -20.82
C PRO A 154 -18.59 -2.44 -21.56
N VAL A 155 -17.33 -2.55 -22.00
CA VAL A 155 -16.83 -3.74 -22.70
C VAL A 155 -15.36 -3.98 -22.36
N GLY A 156 -15.04 -5.22 -21.97
CA GLY A 156 -13.66 -5.64 -21.68
C GLY A 156 -13.08 -4.94 -20.47
N ARG A 157 -13.43 -5.39 -19.26
CA ARG A 157 -12.82 -4.89 -18.01
C ARG A 157 -11.51 -5.64 -17.77
N PRO A 158 -10.33 -5.10 -18.13
CA PRO A 158 -9.09 -5.81 -17.89
C PRO A 158 -8.86 -5.97 -16.39
N ALA A 159 -8.10 -6.99 -15.99
CA ALA A 159 -7.59 -7.10 -14.62
C ALA A 159 -6.95 -5.77 -14.17
N PHE A 160 -7.02 -5.50 -12.87
CA PHE A 160 -6.23 -4.42 -12.28
C PHE A 160 -4.74 -4.67 -12.55
N GLN A 161 -4.01 -3.61 -12.87
CA GLN A 161 -2.58 -3.59 -13.09
C GLN A 161 -1.90 -2.71 -12.05
N PRO A 162 -0.61 -2.94 -11.72
CA PRO A 162 0.13 -2.08 -10.81
C PRO A 162 0.07 -0.59 -11.19
N LEU A 163 0.07 -0.29 -12.50
CA LEU A 163 -0.02 1.06 -13.02
C LEU A 163 -1.35 1.74 -12.69
N ASP A 164 -2.47 1.01 -12.60
CA ASP A 164 -3.76 1.58 -12.21
C ASP A 164 -3.69 2.14 -10.79
N VAL A 165 -3.14 1.34 -9.86
CA VAL A 165 -2.97 1.72 -8.45
C VAL A 165 -1.97 2.87 -8.34
N GLN A 166 -0.84 2.81 -9.05
CA GLN A 166 0.13 3.91 -9.07
C GLN A 166 -0.48 5.21 -9.59
N ASN A 167 -1.30 5.16 -10.65
CA ASN A 167 -1.97 6.34 -11.20
C ASN A 167 -2.97 6.93 -10.20
N ALA A 168 -3.79 6.08 -9.57
CA ALA A 168 -4.75 6.47 -8.55
C ALA A 168 -4.09 7.15 -7.34
N LEU A 169 -2.90 6.67 -6.96
CA LEU A 169 -2.16 7.20 -5.82
C LEU A 169 -1.17 8.31 -6.20
N SER A 170 -0.94 8.55 -7.49
CA SER A 170 0.03 9.55 -7.96
C SER A 170 -0.18 10.95 -7.38
N PRO A 171 -1.40 11.46 -7.12
CA PRO A 171 -1.59 12.75 -6.47
C PRO A 171 -1.01 12.79 -5.04
N LEU A 172 -1.00 11.65 -4.35
CA LEU A 172 -0.44 11.51 -3.00
C LEU A 172 1.09 11.44 -3.00
N MET A 173 1.72 11.09 -4.14
CA MET A 173 3.18 10.84 -4.25
C MET A 173 4.02 12.05 -4.65
N ARG A 174 3.40 13.13 -5.16
CA ARG A 174 4.13 14.18 -5.91
C ARG A 174 5.01 15.12 -5.10
N SER A 175 4.77 15.28 -3.80
CA SER A 175 5.30 16.43 -3.06
C SER A 175 6.40 16.12 -2.04
N GLY A 176 6.73 14.85 -1.79
CA GLY A 176 7.61 14.45 -0.67
C GLY A 176 7.08 14.89 0.70
N LYS A 177 5.83 15.34 0.76
CA LYS A 177 5.11 15.84 1.92
C LYS A 177 3.76 15.17 2.00
N PHE A 178 3.16 15.21 3.18
CA PHE A 178 1.79 14.78 3.35
C PHE A 178 0.82 15.60 2.50
N PRO A 179 -0.22 14.97 1.89
CA PRO A 179 -1.36 15.69 1.35
C PRO A 179 -1.96 16.63 2.39
N GLY A 180 -2.50 17.78 1.96
CA GLY A 180 -2.98 18.81 2.89
C GLY A 180 -4.00 18.31 3.93
N GLN A 181 -4.86 17.35 3.57
CA GLN A 181 -5.82 16.74 4.50
C GLN A 181 -5.14 15.85 5.56
N VAL A 182 -4.06 15.15 5.18
CA VAL A 182 -3.26 14.36 6.12
C VAL A 182 -2.53 15.29 7.07
N MET A 183 -1.89 16.35 6.55
CA MET A 183 -1.22 17.35 7.38
C MET A 183 -2.21 18.04 8.34
N ALA A 184 -3.41 18.40 7.89
CA ALA A 184 -4.45 18.98 8.75
C ALA A 184 -4.85 18.03 9.88
N SER A 185 -4.93 16.73 9.61
CA SER A 185 -5.23 15.70 10.62
C SER A 185 -4.11 15.55 11.64
N VAL A 186 -2.84 15.60 11.18
CA VAL A 186 -1.66 15.63 12.06
C VAL A 186 -1.75 16.85 12.99
N MET A 187 -1.95 18.05 12.43
CA MET A 187 -2.00 19.29 13.22
C MET A 187 -3.19 19.35 14.19
N GLY A 188 -4.35 18.84 13.78
CA GLY A 188 -5.56 18.82 14.62
C GLY A 188 -5.46 17.89 15.84
N ALA A 189 -4.58 16.88 15.79
CA ALA A 189 -4.36 15.93 16.88
C ALA A 189 -3.18 16.29 17.80
N GLN A 190 -2.57 17.45 17.59
CA GLN A 190 -1.40 17.95 18.31
C GLN A 190 -1.73 19.19 19.14
N SER A 191 -0.93 19.46 20.17
CA SER A 191 -1.04 20.71 20.93
C SER A 191 -0.52 21.91 20.12
N LEU A 192 -0.90 23.13 20.48
CA LEU A 192 -0.47 24.35 19.79
C LEU A 192 1.07 24.51 19.74
N LEU A 193 1.76 24.19 20.85
CA LEU A 193 3.22 24.21 20.89
C LEU A 193 3.85 23.13 19.99
N GLN A 194 3.23 21.95 19.92
CA GLN A 194 3.65 20.91 18.98
C GLN A 194 3.40 21.32 17.53
N ASN A 195 2.30 22.01 17.23
CA ASN A 195 2.04 22.52 15.88
C ASN A 195 3.08 23.57 15.44
N ILE A 196 3.53 24.42 16.35
CA ILE A 196 4.64 25.35 16.08
C ILE A 196 5.94 24.55 15.81
N ALA A 197 6.22 23.52 16.61
CA ALA A 197 7.39 22.67 16.40
C ALA A 197 7.33 21.89 15.08
N SER A 198 6.23 21.17 14.79
CA SER A 198 6.04 20.43 13.55
C SER A 198 6.00 21.34 12.30
N PHE A 199 5.62 22.61 12.43
CA PHE A 199 5.75 23.57 11.34
C PHE A 199 7.22 23.87 11.00
N LEU A 200 8.09 23.88 12.01
CA LEU A 200 9.54 24.12 11.82
C LEU A 200 10.25 22.87 11.27
N ARG A 201 9.81 21.66 11.66
CA ARG A 201 10.34 20.36 11.18
C ARG A 201 9.26 19.27 11.16
N PRO A 202 8.45 19.18 10.09
CA PRO A 202 7.47 18.12 9.94
C PRO A 202 8.15 16.82 9.52
N ASP A 203 7.56 15.69 9.91
CA ASP A 203 7.94 14.39 9.36
C ASP A 203 7.88 14.40 7.83
N ASP A 204 8.85 13.73 7.22
CA ASP A 204 9.05 13.77 5.79
C ASP A 204 8.82 12.41 5.13
N VAL A 205 8.25 12.43 3.92
CA VAL A 205 8.07 11.21 3.13
C VAL A 205 9.36 10.94 2.37
N ILE A 206 10.02 9.83 2.71
CA ILE A 206 11.23 9.35 2.00
C ILE A 206 10.84 8.73 0.66
N GLY A 207 9.70 8.03 0.62
CA GLY A 207 9.11 7.55 -0.61
C GLY A 207 7.92 6.63 -0.40
N MET A 208 7.29 6.25 -1.50
CA MET A 208 6.18 5.31 -1.53
C MET A 208 6.39 4.31 -2.67
N GLN A 209 6.07 3.05 -2.43
CA GLN A 209 6.14 1.96 -3.38
C GLN A 209 4.81 1.20 -3.42
N VAL A 210 4.45 0.71 -4.60
CA VAL A 210 3.27 -0.14 -4.79
C VAL A 210 3.74 -1.47 -5.36
N PHE A 211 3.55 -2.53 -4.59
CA PHE A 211 3.76 -3.90 -5.05
C PHE A 211 2.41 -4.57 -5.21
N MET A 212 2.18 -5.20 -6.35
CA MET A 212 0.89 -5.83 -6.66
C MET A 212 1.08 -7.07 -7.51
N TRP A 213 0.30 -8.09 -7.20
CA TRP A 213 0.30 -9.38 -7.89
C TRP A 213 -1.12 -9.79 -8.25
N ASP A 214 -1.23 -10.39 -9.42
CA ASP A 214 -2.43 -11.05 -9.89
C ASP A 214 -2.43 -12.51 -9.39
N MET A 215 -3.60 -13.03 -9.00
CA MET A 215 -3.69 -14.39 -8.48
C MET A 215 -3.26 -15.49 -9.48
N ARG A 216 -3.15 -15.18 -10.79
CA ARG A 216 -2.51 -16.06 -11.80
C ARG A 216 -1.05 -16.32 -11.50
N GLN A 217 -0.33 -15.32 -10.97
CA GLN A 217 1.08 -15.46 -10.62
C GLN A 217 1.27 -16.34 -9.38
N LEU A 218 0.21 -16.49 -8.58
CA LEU A 218 0.21 -17.22 -7.31
C LEU A 218 -0.56 -18.54 -7.39
N THR A 219 -0.89 -19.00 -8.61
CA THR A 219 -1.69 -20.22 -8.86
C THR A 219 -1.03 -21.07 -9.97
N PRO A 220 -0.95 -22.41 -9.80
CA PRO A 220 -1.34 -23.16 -8.60
C PRO A 220 -0.35 -22.95 -7.45
N PRO A 221 -0.80 -23.08 -6.19
CA PRO A 221 0.11 -23.20 -5.06
C PRO A 221 0.87 -24.55 -5.11
N PRO A 222 2.08 -24.65 -4.52
CA PRO A 222 2.78 -23.56 -3.83
C PRO A 222 3.38 -22.56 -4.81
N ALA A 223 3.28 -21.28 -4.47
CA ALA A 223 3.93 -20.19 -5.22
C ALA A 223 4.64 -19.25 -4.25
N GLU A 224 5.84 -18.79 -4.63
CA GLU A 224 6.59 -17.77 -3.91
C GLU A 224 7.30 -16.86 -4.93
N ILE A 225 7.18 -15.56 -4.74
CA ILE A 225 7.77 -14.55 -5.61
C ILE A 225 8.46 -13.52 -4.71
N GLU A 226 9.78 -13.41 -4.84
CA GLU A 226 10.55 -12.33 -4.24
C GLU A 226 10.30 -11.02 -4.97
N PHE A 227 10.33 -9.91 -4.25
CA PHE A 227 10.20 -8.58 -4.81
C PHE A 227 11.12 -7.59 -4.13
N PHE A 228 11.40 -6.51 -4.85
CA PHE A 228 12.31 -5.44 -4.47
C PHE A 228 11.74 -4.10 -4.90
N GLY A 229 11.97 -3.06 -4.10
CA GLY A 229 11.75 -1.68 -4.52
C GLY A 229 12.68 -0.71 -3.81
N SER A 230 12.66 0.55 -4.24
CA SER A 230 13.54 1.59 -3.70
C SER A 230 12.78 2.87 -3.36
N TYR A 231 13.24 3.58 -2.34
CA TYR A 231 12.73 4.91 -1.96
C TYR A 231 13.84 5.93 -2.15
N SER A 232 13.60 6.97 -2.94
CA SER A 232 14.65 7.88 -3.39
C SER A 232 14.30 9.37 -3.36
N GLN A 233 13.16 9.75 -2.74
CA GLN A 233 12.81 11.17 -2.64
C GLN A 233 13.72 11.90 -1.65
N ARG A 234 14.12 11.23 -0.56
CA ARG A 234 15.09 11.74 0.43
C ARG A 234 16.06 10.64 0.87
N GLY A 235 17.27 10.68 0.34
CA GLY A 235 18.22 9.57 0.48
C GLY A 235 18.01 8.48 -0.57
N HIS A 236 18.48 7.28 -0.30
CA HIS A 236 18.24 6.08 -1.11
C HIS A 236 18.09 4.89 -0.16
N TRP A 237 16.94 4.25 -0.24
CA TRP A 237 16.60 3.09 0.57
C TRP A 237 16.07 1.97 -0.29
N GLU A 238 16.26 0.74 0.15
CA GLU A 238 15.82 -0.46 -0.55
C GLU A 238 14.96 -1.32 0.36
N VAL A 239 13.81 -1.76 -0.12
CA VAL A 239 12.96 -2.74 0.56
C VAL A 239 12.98 -4.05 -0.20
N ARG A 240 13.05 -5.16 0.54
CA ARG A 240 12.91 -6.51 0.00
C ARG A 240 11.78 -7.24 0.69
N GLY A 241 11.15 -8.13 -0.04
CA GLY A 241 10.10 -8.97 0.51
C GLY A 241 9.77 -10.12 -0.41
N ARG A 242 8.72 -10.85 -0.03
CA ARG A 242 8.14 -11.93 -0.81
C ARG A 242 6.63 -11.96 -0.70
N VAL A 243 5.98 -12.40 -1.76
CA VAL A 243 4.59 -12.84 -1.75
C VAL A 243 4.57 -14.35 -1.89
N SER A 244 3.76 -15.03 -1.09
CA SER A 244 3.61 -16.48 -1.19
C SER A 244 2.16 -16.90 -1.12
N ASN A 245 1.84 -18.01 -1.79
CA ASN A 245 0.57 -18.71 -1.65
C ASN A 245 0.90 -20.18 -1.35
N PRO A 246 0.81 -20.60 -0.07
CA PRO A 246 1.11 -21.96 0.35
C PRO A 246 0.04 -22.94 -0.16
#